data_AF-A0A535DFC2-F1
#
_entry.id   AF-A0A535DFC2-F1
#
_cell.length_a   1.000
_cell.length_b   1.000
_cell.length_c   1.000
_cell.angle_alpha   90.00
_cell.angle_beta   90.00
_cell.angle_gamma   90.00
#
_symmetry.space_group_name_H-M   'P 1'
#
loop_
_entity.id
_entity.type
_entity.pdbx_description
1 polymer ?
#
loop_
_entity_poly.entity_id
_entity_poly.type
_entity_poly.pdbx_seq_one_letter_code
_entity_poly.pdbx_strand_id
1 'polypeptide(L)'
;MANAWLVGALPPSDHIGCRVSWIDPLDGSAHERIVTQRDLRLQPIDLVHMGSVDADRAMRELDDRITRHVLANEVLRADTLLSLDHATRLATGATFFEIAALMRELRSILLHSRPLQPTDVSTSLSARRGADRTLVIDPARVRPIRADLAALQRAVDDYVLPPNVGDCDDLIDDVVELFERAARFGIKQVGWGFMYEWRRKTFSDLSERVRVVRDRWSERIAQFDQGLAQYDNDAPGLSERERLTRLGQLDLLVASSQRSPQPTSAADYRAIVTTRRTTFGDARDALSAILTTADPKVSALVAAVRAQLPFDDFDPRPFDLDGVDTALQRLADDVQRRLTALRKELADRLKNADAALGRHDATADPGEKVDAISAAASALLGDDMRLVPEFTLDGDAAAGLATAVAASDELLTYVKGQGRHRPVDDWMHGAARVREKLHAWEQSTLFAPLVGGQFPTLTPMQLPYVPGETWLAMEFDQAHVPDSDRLLYTASLPTGFDPTLSTSGMLVDDWTEVVPTSEGTAALAFHFPSPRARPPQSWLLVVPRGHGWSFDEVLEAIEQAFELARIRAVEPAHIESSPFGAFLPATVSASTLPGITISMNLTRVNNFAAELRHDA
;
A
#
# COMPACT_ATOMS: atom_id res chain seq x y z
N MET A 1 13.69 -13.64 13.11
CA MET A 1 14.68 -12.73 12.51
C MET A 1 14.03 -11.61 11.68
N ALA A 2 13.50 -11.88 10.48
CA ALA A 2 13.03 -10.83 9.56
C ALA A 2 12.02 -9.83 10.16
N ASN A 3 10.99 -10.31 10.87
CA ASN A 3 10.03 -9.42 11.54
C ASN A 3 10.69 -8.55 12.62
N ALA A 4 11.64 -9.10 13.39
CA ALA A 4 12.38 -8.34 14.40
C ALA A 4 13.30 -7.28 13.78
N TRP A 5 13.88 -7.56 12.61
CA TRP A 5 14.66 -6.59 11.84
C TRP A 5 13.78 -5.41 11.36
N LEU A 6 12.57 -5.71 10.86
CA LEU A 6 11.61 -4.69 10.42
C LEU A 6 11.13 -3.79 11.56
N VAL A 7 11.03 -4.30 12.81
CA VAL A 7 10.65 -3.50 13.99
C VAL A 7 11.64 -2.34 14.23
N GLY A 8 12.91 -2.48 13.88
CA GLY A 8 13.88 -1.38 13.97
C GLY A 8 13.68 -0.33 12.88
N ALA A 9 13.41 -0.80 11.65
CA ALA A 9 13.28 0.05 10.46
C ALA A 9 11.98 0.87 10.44
N LEU A 10 10.92 0.39 11.09
CA LEU A 10 9.62 1.05 11.16
C LEU A 10 9.39 1.78 12.49
N PRO A 11 8.51 2.79 12.51
CA PRO A 11 7.99 3.32 13.75
C PRO A 11 7.25 2.24 14.58
N PRO A 12 7.05 2.47 15.89
CA PRO A 12 6.20 1.61 16.71
C PRO A 12 4.82 1.38 16.10
N SER A 13 4.25 0.18 16.28
CA SER A 13 2.98 -0.21 15.64
C SER A 13 1.76 0.62 16.06
N ASP A 14 1.84 1.33 17.19
CA ASP A 14 0.83 2.29 17.66
C ASP A 14 1.03 3.70 17.09
N HIS A 15 2.15 3.93 16.40
CA HIS A 15 2.51 5.20 15.73
C HIS A 15 2.40 5.10 14.20
N ILE A 16 1.85 4.01 13.67
CA ILE A 16 1.55 3.84 12.24
C ILE A 16 0.04 3.66 12.13
N GLY A 17 -0.64 4.48 11.34
CA GLY A 17 -2.10 4.38 11.24
C GLY A 17 -2.72 5.23 10.14
N CYS A 18 -4.03 5.38 10.20
CA CYS A 18 -4.77 6.36 9.42
C CYS A 18 -5.88 6.98 10.26
N ARG A 19 -6.38 8.12 9.79
CA ARG A 19 -7.53 8.80 10.36
C ARG A 19 -8.78 8.28 9.66
N VAL A 20 -9.79 7.92 10.44
CA VAL A 20 -11.11 7.55 9.95
C VAL A 20 -12.11 8.56 10.48
N SER A 21 -12.87 9.19 9.61
CA SER A 21 -13.91 10.15 9.98
C SER A 21 -15.25 9.76 9.40
N TRP A 22 -16.33 10.16 10.09
CA TRP A 22 -17.70 9.94 9.64
C TRP A 22 -18.61 11.02 10.20
N ILE A 23 -19.80 11.13 9.60
CA ILE A 23 -20.87 12.00 10.08
C ILE A 23 -22.01 11.09 10.52
N ASP A 24 -22.53 11.29 11.73
CA ASP A 24 -23.70 10.58 12.21
C ASP A 24 -24.93 10.99 11.38
N PRO A 25 -25.62 10.05 10.71
CA PRO A 25 -26.78 10.37 9.89
C PRO A 25 -28.01 10.85 10.67
N LEU A 26 -28.05 10.70 12.00
CA LEU A 26 -29.19 11.07 12.85
C LEU A 26 -29.16 12.54 13.28
N ASP A 27 -28.02 13.05 13.72
CA ASP A 27 -27.88 14.41 14.25
C ASP A 27 -26.88 15.29 13.48
N GLY A 28 -26.12 14.70 12.55
CA GLY A 28 -25.12 15.39 11.74
C GLY A 28 -23.81 15.68 12.46
N SER A 29 -23.55 15.09 13.64
CA SER A 29 -22.28 15.27 14.34
C SER A 29 -21.13 14.62 13.57
N ALA A 30 -19.99 15.31 13.53
CA ALA A 30 -18.76 14.78 12.96
C ALA A 30 -17.96 14.02 14.02
N HIS A 31 -17.52 12.82 13.67
CA HIS A 31 -16.71 11.95 14.50
C HIS A 31 -15.40 11.60 13.78
N GLU A 32 -14.36 11.35 14.57
CA GLU A 32 -13.04 10.96 14.08
C GLU A 32 -12.43 9.93 15.02
N ARG A 33 -11.70 8.96 14.44
CA ARG A 33 -10.91 7.97 15.15
C ARG A 33 -9.60 7.70 14.42
N ILE A 34 -8.54 7.44 15.17
CA ILE A 34 -7.28 6.94 14.60
C ILE A 34 -7.30 5.42 14.72
N VAL A 35 -7.00 4.74 13.61
CA VAL A 35 -6.84 3.28 13.57
C VAL A 35 -5.38 2.97 13.28
N THR A 36 -4.73 2.27 14.20
CA THR A 36 -3.29 1.99 14.12
C THR A 36 -3.00 0.57 13.62
N GLN A 37 -1.76 0.32 13.19
CA GLN A 37 -1.28 -1.01 12.84
C GLN A 37 -1.48 -2.01 14.00
N ARG A 38 -1.31 -1.55 15.25
CA ARG A 38 -1.57 -2.34 16.46
C ARG A 38 -3.04 -2.73 16.60
N ASP A 39 -3.96 -1.81 16.34
CA ASP A 39 -5.40 -2.06 16.41
C ASP A 39 -5.85 -3.12 15.40
N LEU A 40 -5.19 -3.15 14.24
CA LEU A 40 -5.38 -4.15 13.19
C LEU A 40 -4.66 -5.47 13.47
N ARG A 41 -3.88 -5.55 14.55
CA ARG A 41 -3.05 -6.71 14.95
C ARG A 41 -2.07 -7.15 13.86
N LEU A 42 -1.55 -6.19 13.10
CA LEU A 42 -0.60 -6.44 12.02
C LEU A 42 0.84 -6.34 12.54
N GLN A 43 1.65 -7.34 12.24
CA GLN A 43 3.09 -7.28 12.42
C GLN A 43 3.75 -6.53 11.26
N PRO A 44 4.95 -5.96 11.46
CA PRO A 44 5.73 -5.35 10.38
C PRO A 44 5.88 -6.22 9.12
N ILE A 45 6.11 -7.53 9.31
CA ILE A 45 6.21 -8.48 8.19
C ILE A 45 4.90 -8.62 7.41
N ASP A 46 3.75 -8.46 8.07
CA ASP A 46 2.45 -8.53 7.39
C ASP A 46 2.28 -7.36 6.43
N LEU A 47 2.74 -6.16 6.79
CA LEU A 47 2.72 -4.99 5.90
C LEU A 47 3.53 -5.21 4.63
N VAL A 48 4.69 -5.87 4.73
CA VAL A 48 5.54 -6.23 3.57
C VAL A 48 4.80 -7.16 2.62
N HIS A 49 4.05 -8.14 3.15
CA HIS A 49 3.33 -9.11 2.34
C HIS A 49 1.98 -8.60 1.80
N MET A 50 1.26 -7.75 2.54
CA MET A 50 0.04 -7.08 2.07
C MET A 50 0.32 -6.06 0.97
N GLY A 51 1.44 -5.33 1.07
CA GLY A 51 1.92 -4.35 0.08
C GLY A 51 2.39 -4.99 -1.23
N SER A 52 1.48 -5.57 -2.00
CA SER A 52 1.79 -6.07 -3.35
C SER A 52 2.07 -4.92 -4.33
N VAL A 53 2.71 -5.22 -5.46
CA VAL A 53 3.08 -4.29 -6.54
C VAL A 53 1.88 -3.50 -7.09
N ASP A 54 0.65 -3.97 -6.87
CA ASP A 54 -0.58 -3.21 -7.08
C ASP A 54 -0.96 -2.46 -5.79
N ALA A 55 -0.42 -1.24 -5.63
CA ALA A 55 -0.76 -0.35 -4.51
C ALA A 55 -2.28 -0.23 -4.32
N ASP A 56 -3.05 -0.15 -5.41
CA ASP A 56 -4.51 -0.05 -5.39
C ASP A 56 -5.22 -1.26 -4.75
N ARG A 57 -4.62 -2.45 -4.78
CA ARG A 57 -5.24 -3.68 -4.27
C ARG A 57 -4.79 -3.99 -2.85
N ALA A 58 -3.54 -3.68 -2.52
CA ALA A 58 -3.03 -3.74 -1.15
C ALA A 58 -3.76 -2.75 -0.24
N MET A 59 -4.00 -1.53 -0.73
CA MET A 59 -4.79 -0.52 -0.03
C MET A 59 -6.22 -1.00 0.22
N ARG A 60 -6.83 -1.73 -0.73
CA ARG A 60 -8.18 -2.29 -0.55
C ARG A 60 -8.28 -3.29 0.60
N GLU A 61 -7.31 -4.19 0.79
CA GLU A 61 -7.34 -5.11 1.94
C GLU A 61 -7.15 -4.34 3.26
N LEU A 62 -6.21 -3.39 3.27
CA LEU A 62 -5.96 -2.55 4.45
C LEU A 62 -7.22 -1.75 4.83
N ASP A 63 -7.89 -1.14 3.86
CA ASP A 63 -9.13 -0.39 4.03
C ASP A 63 -10.27 -1.30 4.52
N ASP A 64 -10.37 -2.52 4.00
CA ASP A 64 -11.32 -3.55 4.46
C ASP A 64 -11.09 -3.92 5.93
N ARG A 65 -9.83 -4.02 6.37
CA ARG A 65 -9.44 -4.28 7.77
C ARG A 65 -9.75 -3.09 8.67
N ILE A 66 -9.45 -1.87 8.23
CA ILE A 66 -9.74 -0.62 8.96
C ILE A 66 -11.25 -0.45 9.14
N THR A 67 -12.01 -0.61 8.06
CA THR A 67 -13.48 -0.52 8.07
C THR A 67 -14.07 -1.54 9.04
N ARG A 68 -13.62 -2.80 8.98
CA ARG A 68 -14.04 -3.84 9.93
C ARG A 68 -13.72 -3.45 11.37
N HIS A 69 -12.52 -2.93 11.64
CA HIS A 69 -12.13 -2.52 12.99
C HIS A 69 -13.06 -1.43 13.53
N VAL A 70 -13.37 -0.41 12.74
CA VAL A 70 -14.28 0.66 13.16
C VAL A 70 -15.69 0.11 13.41
N LEU A 71 -16.24 -0.67 12.47
CA LEU A 71 -17.59 -1.26 12.61
C LEU A 71 -17.71 -2.24 13.78
N ALA A 72 -16.61 -2.86 14.23
CA ALA A 72 -16.61 -3.76 15.38
C ALA A 72 -16.50 -3.03 16.74
N ASN A 73 -16.02 -1.78 16.75
CA ASN A 73 -15.77 -1.02 17.97
C ASN A 73 -16.71 0.18 18.16
N GLU A 74 -17.41 0.59 17.11
CA GLU A 74 -18.38 1.68 17.11
C GLU A 74 -19.77 1.15 16.73
N VAL A 75 -20.81 1.65 17.40
CA VAL A 75 -22.20 1.34 17.04
C VAL A 75 -22.66 2.35 15.99
N LEU A 76 -22.42 2.04 14.72
CA LEU A 76 -22.73 2.93 13.60
C LEU A 76 -23.93 2.44 12.81
N ARG A 77 -24.83 3.36 12.45
CA ARG A 77 -25.93 3.05 11.54
C ARG A 77 -25.40 2.55 10.20
N ALA A 78 -25.98 1.50 9.61
CA ALA A 78 -25.38 0.88 8.42
C ALA A 78 -25.15 1.86 7.25
N ASP A 79 -25.95 2.92 7.10
CA ASP A 79 -25.77 3.94 6.05
C ASP A 79 -24.65 4.97 6.34
N THR A 80 -23.98 4.88 7.49
CA THR A 80 -22.84 5.73 7.84
C THR A 80 -21.71 5.55 6.84
N LEU A 81 -21.24 6.65 6.23
CA LEU A 81 -20.11 6.63 5.31
C LEU A 81 -18.81 6.92 6.07
N LEU A 82 -17.91 5.93 6.09
CA LEU A 82 -16.56 6.11 6.61
C LEU A 82 -15.66 6.74 5.54
N SER A 83 -14.89 7.76 5.93
CA SER A 83 -13.83 8.36 5.12
C SER A 83 -12.47 7.99 5.73
N LEU A 84 -11.65 7.28 4.95
CA LEU A 84 -10.31 6.86 5.36
C LEU A 84 -9.29 7.84 4.77
N ASP A 85 -8.62 8.60 5.64
CA ASP A 85 -7.57 9.54 5.27
C ASP A 85 -6.21 8.98 5.64
N HIS A 86 -5.49 8.52 4.61
CA HIS A 86 -4.13 8.04 4.69
C HIS A 86 -3.09 9.13 4.40
N ALA A 87 -3.49 10.29 3.87
CA ALA A 87 -2.56 11.32 3.39
C ALA A 87 -2.18 12.33 4.47
N THR A 88 -3.10 12.64 5.39
CA THR A 88 -2.83 13.61 6.45
C THR A 88 -2.02 12.99 7.58
N ARG A 89 -0.81 13.52 7.79
CA ARG A 89 0.12 13.09 8.85
C ARG A 89 -0.55 13.05 10.23
N LEU A 90 -0.22 12.01 11.00
CA LEU A 90 -0.68 11.85 12.38
C LEU A 90 0.15 12.71 13.33
N ALA A 91 -0.46 13.16 14.43
CA ALA A 91 0.25 13.98 15.43
C ALA A 91 1.37 13.18 16.15
N THR A 92 1.16 11.89 16.37
CA THR A 92 2.03 11.01 17.16
C THR A 92 2.79 9.99 16.31
N GLY A 93 2.80 10.12 14.97
CA GLY A 93 3.36 9.08 14.12
C GLY A 93 3.31 9.34 12.62
N ALA A 94 3.40 8.27 11.84
CA ALA A 94 3.34 8.27 10.39
C ALA A 94 2.07 7.58 9.88
N THR A 95 1.62 7.95 8.67
CA THR A 95 0.51 7.24 8.04
C THR A 95 0.98 5.98 7.30
N PHE A 96 0.04 5.07 7.01
CA PHE A 96 0.30 3.93 6.10
C PHE A 96 0.83 4.40 4.72
N PHE A 97 0.39 5.57 4.26
CA PHE A 97 0.87 6.18 3.02
C PHE A 97 2.33 6.68 3.15
N GLU A 98 2.67 7.38 4.24
CA GLU A 98 4.03 7.89 4.46
C GLU A 98 5.07 6.77 4.52
N ILE A 99 4.72 5.61 5.09
CA ILE A 99 5.63 4.46 5.15
C ILE A 99 5.67 3.64 3.85
N ALA A 100 4.76 3.87 2.89
CA ALA A 100 4.62 3.02 1.70
C ALA A 100 5.89 3.01 0.84
N ALA A 101 6.58 4.15 0.72
CA ALA A 101 7.85 4.24 -0.01
C ALA A 101 8.93 3.37 0.64
N LEU A 102 9.09 3.45 1.97
CA LEU A 102 10.00 2.58 2.72
C LEU A 102 9.61 1.11 2.59
N MET A 103 8.32 0.79 2.67
CA MET A 103 7.81 -0.59 2.51
C MET A 103 8.15 -1.19 1.16
N ARG A 104 8.13 -0.42 0.07
CA ARG A 104 8.56 -0.90 -1.24
C ARG A 104 10.03 -1.31 -1.23
N GLU A 105 10.90 -0.50 -0.64
CA GLU A 105 12.34 -0.78 -0.61
C GLU A 105 12.67 -1.94 0.34
N LEU A 106 12.06 -2.00 1.53
CA LEU A 106 12.21 -3.14 2.45
C LEU A 106 11.69 -4.44 1.83
N ARG A 107 10.59 -4.38 1.05
CA ARG A 107 10.09 -5.53 0.28
C ARG A 107 11.10 -5.95 -0.78
N SER A 108 11.73 -4.99 -1.47
CA SER A 108 12.77 -5.30 -2.45
C SER A 108 13.91 -6.07 -1.81
N ILE A 109 14.40 -5.61 -0.65
CA ILE A 109 15.45 -6.28 0.12
C ILE A 109 14.98 -7.67 0.58
N LEU A 110 13.82 -7.79 1.23
CA LEU A 110 13.42 -9.04 1.87
C LEU A 110 12.99 -10.13 0.88
N LEU A 111 12.33 -9.78 -0.22
CA LEU A 111 11.78 -10.77 -1.15
C LEU A 111 12.75 -11.15 -2.28
N HIS A 112 13.73 -10.30 -2.60
CA HIS A 112 14.72 -10.55 -3.67
C HIS A 112 16.12 -10.90 -3.14
N SER A 113 16.30 -10.96 -1.82
CA SER A 113 17.50 -11.55 -1.20
C SER A 113 17.33 -13.06 -1.06
N ARG A 114 18.45 -13.79 -1.13
CA ARG A 114 18.45 -15.22 -0.83
C ARG A 114 18.91 -15.46 0.61
N PRO A 115 18.51 -16.56 1.25
CA PRO A 115 19.10 -16.96 2.51
C PRO A 115 20.62 -17.13 2.39
N LEU A 116 21.33 -16.72 3.44
CA LEU A 116 22.77 -16.89 3.57
C LEU A 116 23.10 -18.38 3.75
N GLN A 117 24.15 -18.85 3.08
CA GLN A 117 24.63 -20.22 3.15
C GLN A 117 25.98 -20.29 3.88
N PRO A 118 26.32 -21.43 4.51
CA PRO A 118 27.63 -21.63 5.15
C PRO A 118 28.81 -21.39 4.21
N THR A 119 28.68 -21.74 2.94
CA THR A 119 29.73 -21.51 1.95
C THR A 119 29.94 -20.04 1.60
N ASP A 120 28.91 -19.20 1.75
CA ASP A 120 29.06 -17.77 1.54
C ASP A 120 30.13 -17.25 2.51
N VAL A 121 29.99 -17.57 3.80
CA VAL A 121 30.83 -17.07 4.91
C VAL A 121 32.19 -17.78 5.04
N SER A 122 32.63 -18.48 4.00
CA SER A 122 33.91 -19.19 3.94
C SER A 122 34.75 -18.70 2.75
N THR A 123 36.06 -18.51 2.93
CA THR A 123 36.94 -18.16 1.80
C THR A 123 37.00 -19.29 0.76
N SER A 124 37.32 -18.97 -0.49
CA SER A 124 37.40 -19.93 -1.61
C SER A 124 38.25 -21.18 -1.30
N LEU A 125 39.34 -21.00 -0.54
CA LEU A 125 40.24 -22.06 -0.09
C LEU A 125 39.72 -22.86 1.12
N SER A 126 38.82 -22.27 1.91
CA SER A 126 38.26 -22.87 3.12
C SER A 126 36.87 -23.49 2.89
N ALA A 127 36.19 -23.11 1.80
CA ALA A 127 34.89 -23.62 1.43
C ALA A 127 34.94 -25.13 1.16
N ARG A 128 34.29 -25.92 2.02
CA ARG A 128 34.24 -27.38 1.89
C ARG A 128 33.02 -27.79 1.08
N ARG A 129 33.19 -28.76 0.17
CA ARG A 129 32.05 -29.39 -0.51
C ARG A 129 31.10 -29.99 0.51
N GLY A 130 29.84 -29.54 0.49
CA GLY A 130 28.80 -30.03 1.39
C GLY A 130 28.68 -29.27 2.72
N ALA A 131 29.37 -28.14 2.92
CA ALA A 131 29.18 -27.29 4.10
C ALA A 131 27.72 -26.79 4.23
N ASP A 132 27.04 -26.58 3.11
CA ASP A 132 25.62 -26.16 3.05
C ASP A 132 24.64 -27.23 3.54
N ARG A 133 25.11 -28.48 3.77
CA ARG A 133 24.29 -29.56 4.34
C ARG A 133 23.97 -29.35 5.83
N THR A 134 24.49 -28.29 6.45
CA THR A 134 24.18 -27.89 7.84
C THR A 134 22.95 -26.99 7.93
N LEU A 135 22.36 -26.57 6.81
CA LEU A 135 21.14 -25.77 6.79
C LEU A 135 19.97 -26.54 7.40
N VAL A 136 19.28 -25.93 8.35
CA VAL A 136 18.12 -26.49 9.04
C VAL A 136 17.02 -25.44 9.14
N ILE A 137 15.79 -25.87 8.89
CA ILE A 137 14.58 -25.12 9.24
C ILE A 137 13.80 -26.00 10.21
N ASP A 138 13.48 -25.47 11.38
CA ASP A 138 12.62 -26.18 12.33
C ASP A 138 11.21 -26.38 11.73
N PRO A 139 10.75 -27.64 11.52
CA PRO A 139 9.42 -27.90 10.99
C PRO A 139 8.28 -27.41 11.91
N ALA A 140 8.56 -27.16 13.20
CA ALA A 140 7.60 -26.53 14.11
C ALA A 140 7.22 -25.10 13.71
N ARG A 141 7.96 -24.46 12.79
CA ARG A 141 7.60 -23.15 12.21
C ARG A 141 6.50 -23.25 11.15
N VAL A 142 6.30 -24.42 10.54
CA VAL A 142 5.37 -24.62 9.40
C VAL A 142 4.17 -25.48 9.79
N ARG A 143 4.38 -26.51 10.61
CA ARG A 143 3.31 -27.45 11.02
C ARG A 143 2.11 -26.78 11.71
N PRO A 144 2.27 -25.78 12.62
CA PRO A 144 1.15 -25.06 13.20
C PRO A 144 0.33 -24.28 12.15
N ILE A 145 1.01 -23.66 11.18
CA ILE A 145 0.37 -22.90 10.10
C ILE A 145 -0.53 -23.82 9.26
N ARG A 146 -0.05 -25.04 8.97
CA ARG A 146 -0.85 -26.06 8.32
C ARG A 146 -2.08 -26.44 9.15
N ALA A 147 -1.93 -26.59 10.47
CA ALA A 147 -3.04 -26.91 11.36
C ALA A 147 -4.10 -25.79 11.39
N ASP A 148 -3.66 -24.53 11.39
CA ASP A 148 -4.54 -23.36 11.34
C ASP A 148 -5.29 -23.27 10.01
N LEU A 149 -4.61 -23.52 8.88
CA LEU A 149 -5.26 -23.57 7.57
C LEU A 149 -6.29 -24.70 7.49
N ALA A 150 -6.00 -25.87 8.08
CA ALA A 150 -6.94 -26.98 8.17
C ALA A 150 -8.14 -26.67 9.10
N ALA A 151 -7.94 -25.87 10.15
CA ALA A 151 -9.03 -25.38 10.99
C ALA A 151 -9.91 -24.36 10.26
N LEU A 152 -9.31 -23.52 9.41
CA LEU A 152 -10.06 -22.63 8.52
C LEU A 152 -10.86 -23.41 7.46
N GLN A 153 -10.25 -24.40 6.80
CA GLN A 153 -10.96 -25.27 5.84
C GLN A 153 -12.21 -25.88 6.47
N ARG A 154 -12.10 -26.47 7.67
CA ARG A 154 -13.25 -27.02 8.39
C ARG A 154 -14.33 -25.98 8.65
N ALA A 155 -13.95 -24.79 9.13
CA ALA A 155 -14.92 -23.72 9.38
C ALA A 155 -15.65 -23.28 8.09
N VAL A 156 -14.97 -23.25 6.95
CA VAL A 156 -15.59 -22.91 5.65
C VAL A 156 -16.46 -24.06 5.11
N ASP A 157 -16.08 -25.31 5.34
CA ASP A 157 -16.87 -26.49 4.95
C ASP A 157 -18.13 -26.63 5.80
N ASP A 158 -18.03 -26.37 7.09
CA ASP A 158 -19.15 -26.40 8.05
C ASP A 158 -20.11 -25.22 7.86
N TYR A 159 -19.66 -24.11 7.25
CA TYR A 159 -20.49 -22.96 6.98
C TYR A 159 -21.45 -23.22 5.81
N VAL A 160 -22.73 -23.37 6.14
CA VAL A 160 -23.84 -23.56 5.20
C VAL A 160 -24.67 -22.29 5.14
N LEU A 161 -24.78 -21.68 3.95
CA LEU A 161 -25.68 -20.54 3.78
C LEU A 161 -27.14 -20.97 4.04
N PRO A 162 -27.91 -20.20 4.83
CA PRO A 162 -29.31 -20.50 5.07
C PRO A 162 -30.10 -20.39 3.76
N PRO A 163 -31.10 -21.27 3.52
CA PRO A 163 -31.89 -21.27 2.29
C PRO A 163 -32.75 -20.00 2.14
N ASN A 164 -33.10 -19.36 3.26
CA ASN A 164 -33.69 -18.03 3.30
C ASN A 164 -32.79 -17.14 4.14
N VAL A 165 -32.15 -16.15 3.51
CA VAL A 165 -31.35 -15.16 4.22
C VAL A 165 -32.30 -14.17 4.89
N GLY A 166 -32.79 -14.52 6.08
CA GLY A 166 -33.67 -13.65 6.86
C GLY A 166 -32.91 -12.54 7.59
N ASP A 167 -31.67 -12.82 7.99
CA ASP A 167 -30.75 -11.87 8.60
C ASP A 167 -29.51 -11.71 7.71
N CYS A 168 -29.43 -10.58 7.01
CA CYS A 168 -28.30 -10.26 6.14
C CYS A 168 -27.08 -9.77 6.93
N ASP A 169 -27.29 -9.22 8.13
CA ASP A 169 -26.21 -8.69 8.94
C ASP A 169 -25.41 -9.86 9.52
N ASP A 170 -26.08 -10.84 10.14
CA ASP A 170 -25.39 -12.02 10.70
C ASP A 170 -24.64 -12.81 9.59
N LEU A 171 -25.25 -12.97 8.41
CA LEU A 171 -24.58 -13.59 7.25
C LEU A 171 -23.29 -12.87 6.86
N ILE A 172 -23.31 -11.54 6.82
CA ILE A 172 -22.12 -10.77 6.44
C ILE A 172 -21.07 -10.86 7.53
N ASP A 173 -21.44 -10.81 8.82
CA ASP A 173 -20.47 -10.89 9.92
C ASP A 173 -19.73 -12.24 9.93
N ASP A 174 -20.47 -13.34 9.79
CA ASP A 174 -19.92 -14.70 9.73
C ASP A 174 -18.94 -14.87 8.55
N VAL A 175 -19.35 -14.41 7.36
CA VAL A 175 -18.54 -14.56 6.13
C VAL A 175 -17.31 -13.66 6.17
N VAL A 176 -17.45 -12.42 6.66
CA VAL A 176 -16.30 -11.51 6.85
C VAL A 176 -15.28 -12.13 7.82
N GLU A 177 -15.72 -12.83 8.86
CA GLU A 177 -14.82 -13.55 9.76
C GLU A 177 -13.99 -14.59 9.02
N LEU A 178 -14.63 -15.44 8.21
CA LEU A 178 -13.96 -16.47 7.41
C LEU A 178 -13.00 -15.86 6.38
N PHE A 179 -13.42 -14.79 5.71
CA PHE A 179 -12.63 -14.11 4.68
C PHE A 179 -11.40 -13.40 5.26
N GLU A 180 -11.52 -12.76 6.42
CA GLU A 180 -10.37 -12.15 7.08
C GLU A 180 -9.36 -13.19 7.56
N ARG A 181 -9.84 -14.31 8.10
CA ARG A 181 -8.96 -15.44 8.46
C ARG A 181 -8.24 -15.99 7.24
N ALA A 182 -8.91 -16.11 6.10
CA ALA A 182 -8.31 -16.52 4.83
C ALA A 182 -7.28 -15.51 4.30
N ALA A 183 -7.54 -14.21 4.45
CA ALA A 183 -6.61 -13.16 4.01
C ALA A 183 -5.26 -13.23 4.74
N ARG A 184 -5.23 -13.69 6.00
CA ARG A 184 -3.96 -13.92 6.74
C ARG A 184 -3.03 -14.95 6.10
N PHE A 185 -3.56 -15.83 5.25
CA PHE A 185 -2.77 -16.79 4.48
C PHE A 185 -2.39 -16.26 3.08
N GLY A 186 -2.59 -14.96 2.80
CA GLY A 186 -2.29 -14.37 1.50
C GLY A 186 -3.24 -14.80 0.39
N ILE A 187 -4.46 -15.27 0.73
CA ILE A 187 -5.48 -15.60 -0.26
C ILE A 187 -6.12 -14.30 -0.73
N LYS A 188 -5.89 -13.92 -2.00
CA LYS A 188 -6.29 -12.60 -2.52
C LYS A 188 -7.75 -12.51 -2.99
N GLN A 189 -8.48 -13.62 -3.04
CA GLN A 189 -9.83 -13.70 -3.62
C GLN A 189 -10.95 -13.42 -2.59
N VAL A 190 -10.60 -13.08 -1.35
CA VAL A 190 -11.54 -12.98 -0.21
C VAL A 190 -11.79 -11.55 0.28
N GLY A 191 -11.56 -10.51 -0.54
CA GLY A 191 -11.91 -9.13 -0.14
C GLY A 191 -13.40 -9.01 0.24
N TRP A 192 -13.68 -8.27 1.32
CA TRP A 192 -15.00 -8.25 1.98
C TRP A 192 -15.66 -6.86 2.03
N GLY A 193 -14.96 -5.79 1.64
CA GLY A 193 -15.50 -4.43 1.66
C GLY A 193 -16.80 -4.26 0.88
N PHE A 194 -17.00 -5.04 -0.19
CA PHE A 194 -18.24 -5.03 -0.98
C PHE A 194 -19.49 -5.37 -0.14
N MET A 195 -19.35 -6.18 0.92
CA MET A 195 -20.47 -6.54 1.79
C MET A 195 -20.84 -5.39 2.71
N TYR A 196 -19.86 -4.64 3.21
CA TYR A 196 -20.10 -3.40 3.96
C TYR A 196 -20.69 -2.31 3.07
N GLU A 197 -20.19 -2.17 1.84
CA GLU A 197 -20.78 -1.26 0.86
C GLU A 197 -22.23 -1.64 0.54
N TRP A 198 -22.53 -2.94 0.39
CA TRP A 198 -23.89 -3.43 0.20
C TRP A 198 -24.78 -3.06 1.38
N ARG A 199 -24.36 -3.32 2.65
CA ARG A 199 -25.14 -2.95 3.84
C ARG A 199 -25.50 -1.47 3.82
N ARG A 200 -24.50 -0.62 3.60
CA ARG A 200 -24.64 0.84 3.57
C ARG A 200 -25.61 1.31 2.50
N LYS A 201 -25.42 0.81 1.28
CA LYS A 201 -26.26 1.19 0.14
C LYS A 201 -27.71 0.74 0.35
N THR A 202 -27.93 -0.50 0.78
CA THR A 202 -29.28 -1.02 1.00
C THR A 202 -30.01 -0.26 2.10
N PHE A 203 -29.33 0.07 3.21
CA PHE A 203 -29.91 0.88 4.28
C PHE A 203 -30.29 2.28 3.77
N SER A 204 -29.36 2.95 3.08
CA SER A 204 -29.54 4.29 2.53
C SER A 204 -30.70 4.33 1.53
N ASP A 205 -30.72 3.40 0.56
CA ASP A 205 -31.74 3.34 -0.49
C ASP A 205 -33.13 3.05 0.09
N LEU A 206 -33.23 2.14 1.07
CA LEU A 206 -34.51 1.84 1.73
C LEU A 206 -35.00 3.03 2.57
N SER A 207 -34.09 3.67 3.31
CA SER A 207 -34.40 4.87 4.10
C SER A 207 -34.92 6.01 3.21
N GLU A 208 -34.29 6.24 2.06
CA GLU A 208 -34.74 7.25 1.09
C GLU A 208 -36.14 6.92 0.54
N ARG A 209 -36.39 5.66 0.18
CA ARG A 209 -37.72 5.23 -0.29
C ARG A 209 -38.80 5.46 0.77
N VAL A 210 -38.51 5.16 2.04
CA VAL A 210 -39.44 5.41 3.16
C VAL A 210 -39.64 6.90 3.39
N ARG A 211 -38.57 7.70 3.30
CA ARG A 211 -38.61 9.17 3.42
C ARG A 211 -39.54 9.79 2.38
N VAL A 212 -39.44 9.37 1.13
CA VAL A 212 -40.33 9.83 0.05
C VAL A 212 -41.81 9.53 0.34
N VAL A 213 -42.13 8.38 0.95
CA VAL A 213 -43.51 8.06 1.36
C VAL A 213 -43.95 8.94 2.53
N ARG A 214 -43.11 9.04 3.57
CA ARG A 214 -43.36 9.85 4.77
C ARG A 214 -43.61 11.32 4.41
N ASP A 215 -42.80 11.90 3.53
CA ASP A 215 -42.91 13.29 3.10
C ASP A 215 -44.20 13.53 2.32
N ARG A 216 -44.53 12.62 1.38
CA ARG A 216 -45.80 12.65 0.65
C ARG A 216 -47.00 12.58 1.59
N TRP A 217 -46.95 11.71 2.61
CA TRP A 217 -48.03 11.58 3.60
C TRP A 217 -48.15 12.81 4.49
N SER A 218 -47.01 13.42 4.86
CA SER A 218 -46.99 14.68 5.62
C SER A 218 -47.64 15.82 4.85
N GLU A 219 -47.37 15.93 3.55
CA GLU A 219 -47.99 16.93 2.68
C GLU A 219 -49.50 16.71 2.58
N ARG A 220 -49.95 15.45 2.40
CA ARG A 220 -51.37 15.08 2.36
C ARG A 220 -52.09 15.43 3.67
N ILE A 221 -51.46 15.19 4.83
CA ILE A 221 -51.98 15.59 6.14
C ILE A 221 -52.12 17.12 6.23
N ALA A 222 -51.11 17.88 5.79
CA ALA A 222 -51.17 19.34 5.82
C ALA A 222 -52.29 19.89 4.92
N GLN A 223 -52.45 19.34 3.72
CA GLN A 223 -53.54 19.68 2.81
C GLN A 223 -54.91 19.33 3.41
N PHE A 224 -55.02 18.19 4.07
CA PHE A 224 -56.23 17.77 4.76
C PHE A 224 -56.59 18.74 5.89
N ASP A 225 -55.63 19.08 6.75
CA ASP A 225 -55.87 19.94 7.92
C ASP A 225 -56.29 21.35 7.48
N GLN A 226 -55.64 21.89 6.45
CA GLN A 226 -56.02 23.16 5.83
C GLN A 226 -57.43 23.08 5.21
N GLY A 227 -57.71 22.02 4.45
CA GLY A 227 -58.99 21.82 3.79
C GLY A 227 -60.15 21.60 4.77
N LEU A 228 -59.91 20.93 5.90
CA LEU A 228 -60.89 20.75 6.96
C LEU A 228 -61.21 22.08 7.66
N ALA A 229 -60.19 22.89 7.95
CA ALA A 229 -60.40 24.23 8.51
C ALA A 229 -61.21 25.13 7.57
N GLN A 230 -60.95 25.07 6.25
CA GLN A 230 -61.75 25.78 5.26
C GLN A 230 -63.19 25.23 5.19
N TYR A 231 -63.36 23.92 5.20
CA TYR A 231 -64.68 23.29 5.26
C TYR A 231 -65.47 23.77 6.47
N ASP A 232 -64.88 23.82 7.66
CA ASP A 232 -65.57 24.24 8.89
C ASP A 232 -66.04 25.70 8.82
N ASN A 233 -65.27 26.58 8.16
CA ASN A 233 -65.66 27.97 7.93
C ASN A 233 -66.84 28.10 6.94
N ASP A 234 -66.82 27.31 5.87
CA ASP A 234 -67.82 27.38 4.80
C ASP A 234 -69.09 26.58 5.11
N ALA A 235 -69.00 25.57 5.99
CA ALA A 235 -70.05 24.59 6.27
C ALA A 235 -71.43 25.22 6.54
N PRO A 236 -71.58 26.31 7.33
CA PRO A 236 -72.88 26.92 7.61
C PRO A 236 -73.66 27.36 6.35
N GLY A 237 -72.96 27.70 5.26
CA GLY A 237 -73.56 28.18 4.01
C GLY A 237 -73.78 27.10 2.93
N LEU A 238 -73.39 25.85 3.17
CA LEU A 238 -73.44 24.76 2.19
C LEU A 238 -74.65 23.84 2.40
N SER A 239 -75.19 23.31 1.31
CA SER A 239 -76.17 22.22 1.34
C SER A 239 -75.55 20.90 1.81
N GLU A 240 -76.37 19.98 2.32
CA GLU A 240 -75.91 18.66 2.81
C GLU A 240 -75.10 17.90 1.75
N ARG A 241 -75.56 17.94 0.49
CA ARG A 241 -74.87 17.29 -0.64
C ARG A 241 -73.50 17.91 -0.92
N GLU A 242 -73.38 19.23 -0.82
CA GLU A 242 -72.10 19.93 -0.99
C GLU A 242 -71.14 19.62 0.17
N ARG A 243 -71.66 19.54 1.40
CA ARG A 243 -70.87 19.13 2.57
C ARG A 243 -70.32 17.71 2.42
N LEU A 244 -71.17 16.76 2.01
CA LEU A 244 -70.76 15.37 1.75
C LEU A 244 -69.71 15.27 0.64
N THR A 245 -69.84 16.10 -0.41
CA THR A 245 -68.89 16.13 -1.53
C THR A 245 -67.52 16.63 -1.08
N ARG A 246 -67.49 17.76 -0.34
CA ARG A 246 -66.23 18.32 0.17
C ARG A 246 -65.54 17.38 1.17
N LEU A 247 -66.30 16.75 2.07
CA LEU A 247 -65.75 15.75 2.99
C LEU A 247 -65.21 14.51 2.24
N GLY A 248 -65.83 14.11 1.14
CA GLY A 248 -65.32 13.03 0.30
C GLY A 248 -64.03 13.36 -0.45
N GLN A 249 -63.80 14.64 -0.78
CA GLN A 249 -62.52 15.11 -1.31
C GLN A 249 -61.42 15.08 -0.24
N LEU A 250 -61.75 15.49 0.99
CA LEU A 250 -60.82 15.40 2.12
C LEU A 250 -60.51 13.95 2.50
N ASP A 251 -61.49 13.05 2.46
CA ASP A 251 -61.31 11.61 2.74
C ASP A 251 -60.25 10.97 1.81
N LEU A 252 -60.23 11.36 0.53
CA LEU A 252 -59.24 10.90 -0.45
C LEU A 252 -57.81 11.41 -0.18
N LEU A 253 -57.63 12.46 0.64
CA LEU A 253 -56.30 12.89 1.07
C LEU A 253 -55.72 11.94 2.11
N VAL A 254 -56.53 11.20 2.87
CA VAL A 254 -56.06 10.33 3.97
C VAL A 254 -56.37 8.83 3.76
N ALA A 255 -56.99 8.47 2.65
CA ALA A 255 -57.29 7.09 2.26
C ALA A 255 -57.07 6.89 0.75
N SER A 256 -56.81 5.65 0.34
CA SER A 256 -56.62 5.30 -1.08
C SER A 256 -57.94 5.24 -1.88
N SER A 257 -59.08 5.15 -1.20
CA SER A 257 -60.40 5.05 -1.82
C SER A 257 -61.48 5.74 -1.00
N GLN A 258 -62.55 6.19 -1.67
CA GLN A 258 -63.72 6.75 -0.98
C GLN A 258 -64.42 5.67 -0.18
N ARG A 259 -64.96 6.06 0.99
CA ARG A 259 -65.79 5.15 1.80
C ARG A 259 -67.03 4.70 1.01
N SER A 260 -67.23 3.38 0.96
CA SER A 260 -68.41 2.76 0.38
C SER A 260 -69.12 1.87 1.42
N PRO A 261 -70.45 2.05 1.67
CA PRO A 261 -71.30 3.11 1.13
C PRO A 261 -70.94 4.49 1.73
N GLN A 262 -71.20 5.56 0.97
CA GLN A 262 -71.01 6.94 1.43
C GLN A 262 -71.98 7.23 2.60
N PRO A 263 -71.53 7.87 3.69
CA PRO A 263 -72.42 8.26 4.78
C PRO A 263 -73.52 9.22 4.30
N THR A 264 -74.71 9.11 4.89
CA THR A 264 -75.87 9.94 4.53
C THR A 264 -75.93 11.26 5.30
N SER A 265 -75.12 11.41 6.36
CA SER A 265 -74.99 12.64 7.17
C SER A 265 -73.58 13.21 7.07
N ALA A 266 -73.48 14.52 6.84
CA ALA A 266 -72.20 15.24 6.84
C ALA A 266 -71.54 15.25 8.22
N ALA A 267 -72.31 15.26 9.32
CA ALA A 267 -71.77 15.23 10.68
C ALA A 267 -71.07 13.90 10.96
N ASP A 268 -71.72 12.78 10.61
CA ASP A 268 -71.14 11.44 10.73
C ASP A 268 -69.92 11.28 9.83
N TYR A 269 -70.00 11.78 8.58
CA TYR A 269 -68.86 11.69 7.66
C TYR A 269 -67.67 12.49 8.17
N ARG A 270 -67.89 13.68 8.74
CA ARG A 270 -66.83 14.50 9.33
C ARG A 270 -66.11 13.75 10.46
N ALA A 271 -66.86 13.12 11.38
CA ALA A 271 -66.27 12.33 12.47
C ALA A 271 -65.44 11.14 11.96
N ILE A 272 -65.94 10.44 10.94
CA ILE A 272 -65.23 9.33 10.27
C ILE A 272 -63.91 9.82 9.65
N VAL A 273 -63.97 10.92 8.90
CA VAL A 273 -62.84 11.46 8.15
C VAL A 273 -61.76 12.01 9.10
N THR A 274 -62.15 12.62 10.23
CA THR A 274 -61.20 12.98 11.31
C THR A 274 -60.54 11.75 11.93
N THR A 275 -61.29 10.67 12.15
CA THR A 275 -60.72 9.42 12.70
C THR A 275 -59.69 8.81 11.73
N ARG A 276 -60.02 8.75 10.43
CA ARG A 276 -59.11 8.27 9.39
C ARG A 276 -57.84 9.11 9.28
N ARG A 277 -57.97 10.44 9.40
CA ARG A 277 -56.81 11.34 9.48
C ARG A 277 -55.90 10.94 10.63
N THR A 278 -56.42 10.70 11.84
CA THR A 278 -55.59 10.27 12.98
C THR A 278 -54.86 8.97 12.67
N THR A 279 -55.55 7.94 12.17
CA THR A 279 -54.91 6.67 11.78
C THR A 279 -53.83 6.84 10.72
N PHE A 280 -54.06 7.69 9.71
CA PHE A 280 -53.06 8.00 8.69
C PHE A 280 -51.86 8.79 9.27
N GLY A 281 -52.12 9.68 10.24
CA GLY A 281 -51.11 10.39 11.01
C GLY A 281 -50.22 9.44 11.80
N ASP A 282 -50.81 8.49 12.52
CA ASP A 282 -50.09 7.46 13.28
C ASP A 282 -49.20 6.61 12.37
N ALA A 283 -49.72 6.22 11.19
CA ALA A 283 -48.95 5.48 10.19
C ALA A 283 -47.75 6.31 9.65
N ARG A 284 -47.95 7.60 9.37
CA ARG A 284 -46.87 8.51 8.97
C ARG A 284 -45.84 8.71 10.10
N ASP A 285 -46.28 8.80 11.34
CA ASP A 285 -45.41 8.93 12.50
C ASP A 285 -44.60 7.64 12.74
N ALA A 286 -45.18 6.46 12.49
CA ALA A 286 -44.45 5.20 12.47
C ALA A 286 -43.33 5.18 11.41
N LEU A 287 -43.59 5.68 10.19
CA LEU A 287 -42.54 5.85 9.17
C LEU A 287 -41.46 6.85 9.63
N SER A 288 -41.84 7.91 10.35
CA SER A 288 -40.89 8.87 10.90
C SER A 288 -39.99 8.24 11.96
N ALA A 289 -40.55 7.40 12.83
CA ALA A 289 -39.80 6.67 13.85
C ALA A 289 -38.80 5.66 13.23
N ILE A 290 -39.19 5.00 12.13
CA ILE A 290 -38.29 4.12 11.36
C ILE A 290 -37.08 4.90 10.83
N LEU A 291 -37.29 6.10 10.28
CA LEU A 291 -36.19 6.92 9.71
C LEU A 291 -35.21 7.44 10.76
N THR A 292 -35.64 7.57 12.01
CA THR A 292 -34.83 8.03 13.15
C THR A 292 -34.31 6.87 14.01
N THR A 293 -34.37 5.63 13.52
CA THR A 293 -33.85 4.48 14.26
C THR A 293 -32.34 4.61 14.51
N ALA A 294 -31.92 4.28 15.73
CA ALA A 294 -30.51 4.11 16.09
C ALA A 294 -30.03 2.67 15.90
N ASP A 295 -30.90 1.76 15.47
CA ASP A 295 -30.53 0.37 15.19
C ASP A 295 -29.56 0.34 13.99
N PRO A 296 -28.37 -0.29 14.13
CA PRO A 296 -27.39 -0.30 13.07
C PRO A 296 -27.70 -1.26 11.93
N LYS A 297 -28.65 -2.19 12.11
CA LYS A 297 -28.84 -3.33 11.21
C LYS A 297 -29.77 -3.04 10.02
N VAL A 298 -29.41 -3.57 8.85
CA VAL A 298 -30.28 -3.55 7.66
C VAL A 298 -31.49 -4.45 7.87
N SER A 299 -31.28 -5.64 8.45
CA SER A 299 -32.33 -6.60 8.78
C SER A 299 -33.40 -5.99 9.70
N ALA A 300 -33.00 -5.21 10.70
CA ALA A 300 -33.91 -4.50 11.60
C ALA A 300 -34.73 -3.43 10.87
N LEU A 301 -34.11 -2.63 9.98
CA LEU A 301 -34.80 -1.67 9.15
C LEU A 301 -35.83 -2.35 8.23
N VAL A 302 -35.44 -3.43 7.55
CA VAL A 302 -36.33 -4.20 6.68
C VAL A 302 -37.51 -4.77 7.47
N ALA A 303 -37.27 -5.34 8.66
CA ALA A 303 -38.33 -5.85 9.52
C ALA A 303 -39.29 -4.75 9.98
N ALA A 304 -38.76 -3.59 10.38
CA ALA A 304 -39.56 -2.45 10.82
C ALA A 304 -40.45 -1.91 9.68
N VAL A 305 -39.92 -1.79 8.46
CA VAL A 305 -40.71 -1.38 7.28
C VAL A 305 -41.75 -2.44 6.92
N ARG A 306 -41.37 -3.72 6.92
CA ARG A 306 -42.28 -4.85 6.60
C ARG A 306 -43.47 -4.90 7.56
N ALA A 307 -43.27 -4.54 8.83
CA ALA A 307 -44.34 -4.48 9.83
C ALA A 307 -45.38 -3.37 9.58
N GLN A 308 -45.07 -2.38 8.73
CA GLN A 308 -46.01 -1.31 8.34
C GLN A 308 -46.74 -1.60 7.02
N LEU A 309 -46.37 -2.66 6.30
CA LEU A 309 -46.99 -3.03 5.02
C LEU A 309 -48.24 -3.91 5.20
N PRO A 310 -49.21 -3.86 4.27
CA PRO A 310 -49.25 -3.03 3.06
C PRO A 310 -49.69 -1.58 3.31
N PHE A 311 -49.30 -0.67 2.42
CA PHE A 311 -49.73 0.74 2.45
C PHE A 311 -51.03 1.01 1.69
N ASP A 312 -51.64 -0.02 1.11
CA ASP A 312 -52.74 0.08 0.15
C ASP A 312 -53.99 0.77 0.69
N ASP A 313 -54.23 0.72 2.00
CA ASP A 313 -55.34 1.42 2.65
C ASP A 313 -55.17 2.95 2.62
N PHE A 314 -53.93 3.42 2.53
CA PHE A 314 -53.57 4.82 2.66
C PHE A 314 -53.07 5.42 1.34
N ASP A 315 -52.36 4.65 0.53
CA ASP A 315 -51.68 5.13 -0.67
C ASP A 315 -51.89 4.17 -1.84
N PRO A 316 -52.42 4.64 -2.98
CA PRO A 316 -52.59 3.80 -4.17
C PRO A 316 -51.26 3.52 -4.89
N ARG A 317 -50.16 4.18 -4.53
CA ARG A 317 -48.84 3.90 -5.13
C ARG A 317 -48.23 2.68 -4.43
N PRO A 318 -47.83 1.64 -5.18
CA PRO A 318 -47.27 0.44 -4.59
C PRO A 318 -45.95 0.74 -3.89
N PHE A 319 -45.74 0.09 -2.74
CA PHE A 319 -44.47 0.03 -2.04
C PHE A 319 -44.23 -1.42 -1.64
N ASP A 320 -43.20 -2.03 -2.22
CA ASP A 320 -42.79 -3.40 -1.95
C ASP A 320 -41.33 -3.47 -1.48
N LEU A 321 -40.93 -4.65 -0.98
CA LEU A 321 -39.56 -4.94 -0.58
C LEU A 321 -38.88 -5.92 -1.55
N ASP A 322 -39.49 -6.24 -2.68
CA ASP A 322 -39.02 -7.26 -3.63
C ASP A 322 -37.63 -6.92 -4.18
N GLY A 323 -37.37 -5.63 -4.40
CA GLY A 323 -36.06 -5.15 -4.81
C GLY A 323 -34.96 -5.39 -3.77
N VAL A 324 -35.30 -5.32 -2.47
CA VAL A 324 -34.36 -5.59 -1.36
C VAL A 324 -34.13 -7.09 -1.24
N ASP A 325 -35.19 -7.88 -1.27
CA ASP A 325 -35.12 -9.35 -1.20
C ASP A 325 -34.30 -9.90 -2.39
N THR A 326 -34.49 -9.34 -3.59
CA THR A 326 -33.69 -9.67 -4.79
C THR A 326 -32.22 -9.29 -4.61
N ALA A 327 -31.93 -8.11 -4.03
CA ALA A 327 -30.55 -7.67 -3.80
C ALA A 327 -29.84 -8.56 -2.76
N LEU A 328 -30.56 -9.03 -1.75
CA LEU A 328 -30.05 -9.95 -0.74
C LEU A 328 -29.76 -11.33 -1.33
N GLN A 329 -30.63 -11.85 -2.20
CA GLN A 329 -30.36 -13.11 -2.89
C GLN A 329 -29.10 -13.01 -3.76
N ARG A 330 -28.91 -11.90 -4.48
CA ARG A 330 -27.69 -11.69 -5.29
C ARG A 330 -26.42 -11.64 -4.44
N LEU A 331 -26.49 -11.02 -3.26
CA LEU A 331 -25.39 -11.03 -2.29
C LEU A 331 -25.07 -12.46 -1.85
N ALA A 332 -26.09 -13.21 -1.45
CA ALA A 332 -25.96 -14.61 -1.02
C ALA A 332 -25.34 -15.48 -2.12
N ASP A 333 -25.77 -15.30 -3.37
CA ASP A 333 -25.20 -16.01 -4.52
C ASP A 333 -23.72 -15.65 -4.75
N ASP A 334 -23.32 -14.38 -4.58
CA ASP A 334 -21.92 -13.98 -4.71
C ASP A 334 -21.05 -14.53 -3.58
N VAL A 335 -21.55 -14.48 -2.36
CA VAL A 335 -20.91 -15.08 -1.17
C VAL A 335 -20.72 -16.58 -1.38
N GLN A 336 -21.75 -17.30 -1.83
CA GLN A 336 -21.68 -18.75 -2.10
C GLN A 336 -20.64 -19.09 -3.18
N ARG A 337 -20.55 -18.29 -4.25
CA ARG A 337 -19.51 -18.47 -5.28
C ARG A 337 -18.11 -18.29 -4.70
N ARG A 338 -17.91 -17.25 -3.89
CA ARG A 338 -16.61 -16.96 -3.26
C ARG A 338 -16.22 -18.01 -2.22
N LEU A 339 -17.15 -18.48 -1.40
CA LEU A 339 -16.90 -19.58 -0.47
C LEU A 339 -16.54 -20.87 -1.20
N THR A 340 -17.19 -21.16 -2.33
CA THR A 340 -16.85 -22.33 -3.17
C THR A 340 -15.43 -22.22 -3.73
N ALA A 341 -15.05 -21.04 -4.22
CA ALA A 341 -13.68 -20.78 -4.68
C ALA A 341 -12.67 -20.90 -3.53
N LEU A 342 -13.00 -20.36 -2.35
CA LEU A 342 -12.16 -20.45 -1.16
C LEU A 342 -11.95 -21.89 -0.70
N ARG A 343 -13.01 -22.72 -0.65
CA ARG A 343 -12.90 -24.15 -0.31
C ARG A 343 -11.93 -24.87 -1.22
N LYS A 344 -12.01 -24.60 -2.53
CA LYS A 344 -11.10 -25.19 -3.51
C LYS A 344 -9.65 -24.76 -3.28
N GLU A 345 -9.42 -23.45 -3.13
CA GLU A 345 -8.09 -22.89 -2.88
C GLU A 345 -7.45 -23.48 -1.60
N LEU A 346 -8.21 -23.52 -0.50
CA LEU A 346 -7.76 -24.08 0.77
C LEU A 346 -7.40 -25.57 0.64
N ALA A 347 -8.22 -26.35 -0.07
CA ALA A 347 -7.97 -27.77 -0.31
C ALA A 347 -6.72 -27.99 -1.17
N ASP A 348 -6.52 -27.20 -2.22
CA ASP A 348 -5.35 -27.27 -3.09
C ASP A 348 -4.06 -26.93 -2.32
N ARG A 349 -4.08 -25.88 -1.49
CA ARG A 349 -2.95 -25.51 -0.61
C ARG A 349 -2.61 -26.58 0.40
N LEU A 350 -3.61 -27.11 1.12
CA LEU A 350 -3.41 -28.18 2.09
C LEU A 350 -2.83 -29.43 1.45
N LYS A 351 -3.34 -29.84 0.28
CA LYS A 351 -2.82 -30.98 -0.48
C LYS A 351 -1.35 -30.78 -0.87
N ASN A 352 -1.00 -29.62 -1.40
CA ASN A 352 0.37 -29.32 -1.82
C ASN A 352 1.33 -29.24 -0.61
N ALA A 353 0.88 -28.64 0.49
CA ALA A 353 1.63 -28.57 1.73
C ALA A 353 1.85 -29.96 2.34
N ASP A 354 0.82 -30.80 2.39
CA ASP A 354 0.92 -32.16 2.92
C ASP A 354 1.85 -33.03 2.06
N ALA A 355 1.83 -32.88 0.73
CA ALA A 355 2.78 -33.55 -0.15
C ALA A 355 4.23 -33.10 0.10
N ALA A 356 4.46 -31.80 0.31
CA ALA A 356 5.78 -31.27 0.60
C ALA A 356 6.29 -31.69 2.00
N LEU A 357 5.42 -31.68 3.02
CA LEU A 357 5.73 -32.21 4.36
C LEU A 357 6.02 -33.72 4.33
N GLY A 358 5.29 -34.48 3.50
CA GLY A 358 5.57 -35.90 3.28
C GLY A 358 6.96 -36.14 2.68
N ARG A 359 7.40 -35.30 1.72
CA ARG A 359 8.77 -35.35 1.18
C ARG A 359 9.82 -35.02 2.25
N HIS A 360 9.58 -33.98 3.06
CA HIS A 360 10.45 -33.62 4.17
C HIS A 360 10.65 -34.78 5.16
N ASP A 361 9.57 -35.49 5.49
CA ASP A 361 9.61 -36.59 6.47
C ASP A 361 10.24 -37.87 5.89
N ALA A 362 10.18 -38.06 4.56
CA ALA A 362 10.75 -39.23 3.88
C ALA A 362 12.25 -39.11 3.56
N THR A 363 12.75 -37.89 3.32
CA THR A 363 14.16 -37.70 2.94
C THR A 363 15.10 -37.63 4.14
N ALA A 364 16.31 -38.15 3.98
CA ALA A 364 17.41 -37.99 4.93
C ALA A 364 18.39 -36.90 4.50
N ASP A 365 18.27 -36.37 3.27
CA ASP A 365 19.16 -35.33 2.76
C ASP A 365 18.79 -33.95 3.35
N PRO A 366 19.72 -33.26 4.04
CA PRO A 366 19.42 -31.97 4.66
C PRO A 366 18.98 -30.88 3.67
N GLY A 367 19.57 -30.86 2.46
CA GLY A 367 19.19 -29.90 1.43
C GLY A 367 17.75 -30.14 0.96
N GLU A 368 17.42 -31.39 0.66
CA GLU A 368 16.05 -31.77 0.29
C GLU A 368 15.04 -31.49 1.41
N LYS A 369 15.42 -31.63 2.69
CA LYS A 369 14.57 -31.23 3.83
C LYS A 369 14.26 -29.73 3.81
N VAL A 370 15.28 -28.89 3.62
CA VAL A 370 15.12 -27.42 3.55
C VAL A 370 14.25 -27.03 2.35
N ASP A 371 14.44 -27.66 1.19
CA ASP A 371 13.63 -27.41 0.00
C ASP A 371 12.18 -27.86 0.21
N ALA A 372 11.96 -29.03 0.80
CA ALA A 372 10.64 -29.59 1.04
C ALA A 372 9.83 -28.77 2.06
N ILE A 373 10.46 -28.34 3.17
CA ILE A 373 9.78 -27.52 4.18
C ILE A 373 9.52 -26.09 3.68
N SER A 374 10.42 -25.54 2.86
CA SER A 374 10.20 -24.25 2.19
C SER A 374 9.04 -24.33 1.20
N ALA A 375 8.98 -25.40 0.39
CA ALA A 375 7.86 -25.65 -0.51
C ALA A 375 6.53 -25.81 0.25
N ALA A 376 6.54 -26.44 1.42
CA ALA A 376 5.35 -26.54 2.27
C ALA A 376 4.89 -25.15 2.76
N ALA A 377 5.81 -24.29 3.20
CA ALA A 377 5.47 -22.93 3.62
C ALA A 377 4.94 -22.08 2.45
N SER A 378 5.55 -22.16 1.27
CA SER A 378 5.06 -21.47 0.06
C SER A 378 3.67 -21.97 -0.35
N ALA A 379 3.41 -23.28 -0.26
CA ALA A 379 2.08 -23.81 -0.54
C ALA A 379 1.00 -23.28 0.43
N LEU A 380 1.35 -23.03 1.70
CA LEU A 380 0.41 -22.53 2.71
C LEU A 380 0.19 -21.01 2.60
N LEU A 381 1.26 -20.24 2.43
CA LEU A 381 1.25 -18.76 2.59
C LEU A 381 1.45 -18.00 1.27
N GLY A 382 1.73 -18.70 0.17
CA GLY A 382 1.99 -18.14 -1.15
C GLY A 382 3.47 -18.13 -1.53
N ASP A 383 3.72 -17.96 -2.83
CA ASP A 383 5.06 -18.11 -3.45
C ASP A 383 6.07 -17.04 -3.03
N ASP A 384 5.61 -15.90 -2.51
CA ASP A 384 6.45 -14.81 -2.00
C ASP A 384 7.06 -15.13 -0.63
N MET A 385 6.56 -16.17 0.07
CA MET A 385 7.09 -16.54 1.38
C MET A 385 8.54 -17.03 1.25
N ARG A 386 9.42 -16.52 2.12
CA ARG A 386 10.84 -16.89 2.21
C ARG A 386 11.15 -17.33 3.63
N LEU A 387 11.46 -18.61 3.80
CA LEU A 387 12.02 -19.11 5.06
C LEU A 387 13.53 -18.88 5.05
N VAL A 388 14.05 -18.33 6.14
CA VAL A 388 15.48 -18.21 6.37
C VAL A 388 15.92 -19.40 7.24
N PRO A 389 16.75 -20.32 6.70
CA PRO A 389 17.33 -21.42 7.47
C PRO A 389 18.37 -20.92 8.47
N GLU A 390 18.61 -21.75 9.47
CA GLU A 390 19.73 -21.62 10.40
C GLU A 390 20.84 -22.59 9.98
N PHE A 391 22.08 -22.22 10.26
CA PHE A 391 23.23 -23.09 10.07
C PHE A 391 24.25 -22.87 11.19
N THR A 392 25.18 -23.82 11.31
CA THR A 392 26.32 -23.73 12.22
C THR A 392 27.60 -23.60 11.41
N LEU A 393 28.45 -22.66 11.81
CA LEU A 393 29.80 -22.55 11.28
C LEU A 393 30.70 -23.62 11.89
N ASP A 394 31.73 -24.04 11.15
CA ASP A 394 32.80 -24.83 11.75
C ASP A 394 33.65 -23.95 12.69
N GLY A 395 34.40 -24.58 13.60
CA GLY A 395 35.10 -23.86 14.67
C GLY A 395 36.11 -22.83 14.15
N ASP A 396 36.79 -23.13 13.05
CA ASP A 396 37.81 -22.24 12.46
C ASP A 396 37.15 -21.06 11.73
N ALA A 397 36.10 -21.30 10.95
CA ALA A 397 35.33 -20.25 10.28
C ALA A 397 34.60 -19.35 11.28
N ALA A 398 34.03 -19.93 12.36
CA ALA A 398 33.38 -19.18 13.42
C ALA A 398 34.38 -18.26 14.16
N ALA A 399 35.56 -18.78 14.51
CA ALA A 399 36.62 -18.00 15.15
C ALA A 399 37.19 -16.91 14.22
N GLY A 400 37.38 -17.24 12.94
CA GLY A 400 37.83 -16.28 11.92
C GLY A 400 36.84 -15.13 11.73
N LEU A 401 35.55 -15.43 11.61
CA LEU A 401 34.51 -14.41 11.50
C LEU A 401 34.39 -13.56 12.77
N ALA A 402 34.45 -14.17 13.97
CA ALA A 402 34.46 -13.42 15.23
C ALA A 402 35.64 -12.44 15.31
N THR A 403 36.83 -12.86 14.86
CA THR A 403 38.01 -12.01 14.81
C THR A 403 37.83 -10.88 13.80
N ALA A 404 37.30 -11.16 12.61
CA ALA A 404 37.04 -10.15 11.58
C ALA A 404 36.00 -9.11 12.01
N VAL A 405 34.95 -9.53 12.73
CA VAL A 405 33.95 -8.62 13.33
C VAL A 405 34.62 -7.71 14.37
N ALA A 406 35.46 -8.26 15.25
CA ALA A 406 36.15 -7.49 16.28
C ALA A 406 37.15 -6.48 15.69
N ALA A 407 37.77 -6.81 14.56
CA ALA A 407 38.74 -5.96 13.87
C ALA A 407 38.12 -4.93 12.89
N SER A 408 36.80 -4.79 12.86
CA SER A 408 36.09 -3.94 11.89
C SER A 408 36.60 -2.48 11.86
N ASP A 409 36.82 -1.87 13.03
CA ASP A 409 37.34 -0.51 13.12
C ASP A 409 38.80 -0.38 12.68
N GLU A 410 39.62 -1.42 12.91
CA GLU A 410 41.03 -1.46 12.51
C GLU A 410 41.16 -1.36 10.99
N LEU A 411 40.32 -2.11 10.24
CA LEU A 411 40.29 -2.13 8.77
C LEU A 411 40.09 -0.73 8.17
N LEU A 412 39.35 0.14 8.86
CA LEU A 412 39.00 1.48 8.37
C LEU A 412 40.07 2.54 8.69
N THR A 413 41.10 2.20 9.45
CA THR A 413 42.09 3.18 9.96
C THR A 413 42.78 3.96 8.84
N TYR A 414 43.24 3.27 7.79
CA TYR A 414 43.94 3.91 6.67
C TYR A 414 43.02 4.86 5.90
N VAL A 415 41.84 4.40 5.51
CA VAL A 415 40.87 5.18 4.72
C VAL A 415 40.41 6.41 5.52
N LYS A 416 40.16 6.26 6.82
CA LYS A 416 39.87 7.40 7.72
C LYS A 416 41.05 8.39 7.77
N GLY A 417 42.29 7.88 7.75
CA GLY A 417 43.51 8.69 7.66
C GLY A 417 43.66 9.50 6.36
N GLN A 418 43.03 9.06 5.26
CA GLN A 418 42.97 9.81 3.98
C GLN A 418 41.89 10.90 3.95
N GLY A 419 41.22 11.17 5.08
CA GLY A 419 40.18 12.20 5.19
C GLY A 419 38.76 11.72 4.88
N ARG A 420 38.54 10.42 4.69
CA ARG A 420 37.20 9.84 4.52
C ARG A 420 36.54 9.58 5.88
N HIS A 421 35.57 10.40 6.25
CA HIS A 421 34.93 10.30 7.58
C HIS A 421 33.96 9.13 7.73
N ARG A 422 33.28 8.71 6.65
CA ARG A 422 32.30 7.61 6.65
C ARG A 422 32.55 6.64 5.49
N PRO A 423 33.67 5.90 5.50
CA PRO A 423 34.09 5.08 4.37
C PRO A 423 33.06 4.03 3.95
N VAL A 424 32.39 3.39 4.91
CA VAL A 424 31.38 2.35 4.63
C VAL A 424 30.15 2.93 3.95
N ASP A 425 29.68 4.10 4.39
CA ASP A 425 28.56 4.81 3.77
C ASP A 425 28.95 5.29 2.37
N ASP A 426 30.13 5.90 2.21
CA ASP A 426 30.64 6.39 0.91
C ASP A 426 30.71 5.25 -0.12
N TRP A 427 31.24 4.09 0.28
CA TRP A 427 31.29 2.89 -0.55
C TRP A 427 29.88 2.38 -0.91
N MET A 428 29.00 2.25 0.08
CA MET A 428 27.64 1.73 -0.12
C MET A 428 26.83 2.63 -1.06
N HIS A 429 26.86 3.95 -0.84
CA HIS A 429 26.20 4.95 -1.68
C HIS A 429 26.80 5.01 -3.09
N GLY A 430 28.10 4.75 -3.24
CA GLY A 430 28.76 4.62 -4.54
C GLY A 430 28.26 3.38 -5.30
N ALA A 431 28.27 2.22 -4.64
CA ALA A 431 27.83 0.95 -5.24
C ALA A 431 26.34 0.94 -5.57
N ALA A 432 25.50 1.61 -4.77
CA ALA A 432 24.06 1.77 -4.99
C ALA A 432 23.72 2.41 -6.36
N ARG A 433 24.63 3.16 -6.98
CA ARG A 433 24.41 3.78 -8.30
C ARG A 433 24.32 2.78 -9.45
N VAL A 434 24.90 1.59 -9.28
CA VAL A 434 24.97 0.55 -10.31
C VAL A 434 24.37 -0.78 -9.85
N ARG A 435 23.98 -0.89 -8.58
CA ARG A 435 23.41 -2.11 -7.98
C ARG A 435 22.02 -1.83 -7.42
N GLU A 436 20.99 -2.39 -8.06
CA GLU A 436 19.59 -2.20 -7.68
C GLU A 436 19.29 -2.60 -6.22
N LYS A 437 19.87 -3.71 -5.74
CA LYS A 437 19.62 -4.17 -4.37
C LYS A 437 20.28 -3.27 -3.32
N LEU A 438 21.47 -2.74 -3.61
CA LEU A 438 22.13 -1.75 -2.76
C LEU A 438 21.43 -0.39 -2.85
N HIS A 439 20.83 -0.06 -3.99
CA HIS A 439 19.96 1.10 -4.10
C HIS A 439 18.75 0.99 -3.17
N ALA A 440 18.08 -0.16 -3.10
CA ALA A 440 16.99 -0.37 -2.14
C ALA A 440 17.47 -0.22 -0.67
N TRP A 441 18.68 -0.70 -0.35
CA TRP A 441 19.29 -0.50 0.96
C TRP A 441 19.58 0.98 1.27
N GLU A 442 20.14 1.71 0.31
CA GLU A 442 20.36 3.16 0.38
C GLU A 442 19.04 3.89 0.63
N GLN A 443 18.01 3.64 -0.18
CA GLN A 443 16.71 4.29 -0.05
C GLN A 443 16.06 3.98 1.30
N SER A 444 16.19 2.75 1.80
CA SER A 444 15.70 2.37 3.13
C SER A 444 16.43 3.13 4.25
N THR A 445 17.75 3.34 4.10
CA THR A 445 18.57 4.14 5.02
C THR A 445 18.11 5.60 5.05
N LEU A 446 17.72 6.16 3.91
CA LEU A 446 17.22 7.53 3.78
C LEU A 446 15.78 7.68 4.28
N PHE A 447 14.89 6.72 4.01
CA PHE A 447 13.47 6.83 4.33
C PHE A 447 13.11 6.46 5.78
N ALA A 448 13.79 5.48 6.40
CA ALA A 448 13.45 5.05 7.76
C ALA A 448 13.45 6.21 8.79
N PRO A 449 14.46 7.11 8.82
CA PRO A 449 14.45 8.24 9.74
C PRO A 449 13.33 9.26 9.49
N LEU A 450 12.87 9.42 8.24
CA LEU A 450 11.83 10.41 7.88
C LEU A 450 10.46 10.08 8.50
N VAL A 451 10.20 8.78 8.69
CA VAL A 451 8.96 8.28 9.30
C VAL A 451 9.11 8.00 10.80
N GLY A 452 10.32 8.10 11.36
CA GLY A 452 10.60 7.89 12.79
C GLY A 452 11.15 6.50 13.15
N GLY A 453 11.53 5.71 12.15
CA GLY A 453 12.28 4.46 12.34
C GLY A 453 13.80 4.67 12.31
N GLN A 454 14.55 3.58 12.43
CA GLN A 454 16.01 3.57 12.34
C GLN A 454 16.48 2.44 11.44
N PHE A 455 17.41 2.71 10.52
CA PHE A 455 17.99 1.67 9.69
C PHE A 455 19.36 1.23 10.25
N PRO A 456 19.69 -0.07 10.24
CA PRO A 456 20.91 -0.56 10.87
C PRO A 456 22.16 -0.10 10.13
N THR A 457 23.21 0.16 10.91
CA THR A 457 24.54 0.48 10.40
C THR A 457 25.25 -0.76 9.88
N LEU A 458 26.07 -0.59 8.85
CA LEU A 458 26.85 -1.65 8.24
C LEU A 458 28.21 -1.81 8.93
N THR A 459 28.58 -3.04 9.23
CA THR A 459 29.87 -3.45 9.82
C THR A 459 30.74 -4.09 8.73
N PRO A 460 31.86 -3.47 8.33
CA PRO A 460 32.80 -4.07 7.39
C PRO A 460 33.64 -5.15 8.06
N MET A 461 33.89 -6.24 7.37
CA MET A 461 34.68 -7.38 7.80
C MET A 461 35.48 -7.90 6.61
N GLN A 462 36.65 -8.47 6.87
CA GLN A 462 37.53 -9.02 5.84
C GLN A 462 38.10 -10.36 6.30
N LEU A 463 38.00 -11.37 5.45
CA LEU A 463 38.47 -12.73 5.71
C LEU A 463 39.53 -13.17 4.69
N PRO A 464 40.62 -13.84 5.12
CA PRO A 464 41.01 -14.02 6.53
C PRO A 464 41.41 -12.68 7.19
N TYR A 465 41.33 -12.61 8.51
CA TYR A 465 41.89 -11.46 9.24
C TYR A 465 43.42 -11.49 9.17
N VAL A 466 44.02 -10.43 8.63
CA VAL A 466 45.47 -10.22 8.61
C VAL A 466 45.78 -8.94 9.41
N PRO A 467 46.56 -9.01 10.49
CA PRO A 467 46.91 -7.83 11.28
C PRO A 467 47.58 -6.73 10.44
N GLY A 468 47.09 -5.50 10.56
CA GLY A 468 47.61 -4.34 9.84
C GLY A 468 47.12 -4.20 8.40
N GLU A 469 46.32 -5.14 7.89
CA GLU A 469 45.70 -5.02 6.57
C GLU A 469 44.58 -3.97 6.58
N THR A 470 44.42 -3.27 5.45
CA THR A 470 43.42 -2.21 5.29
C THR A 470 42.19 -2.71 4.54
N TRP A 471 41.06 -2.03 4.71
CA TRP A 471 39.83 -2.41 4.03
C TRP A 471 39.94 -2.25 2.51
N LEU A 472 39.82 -3.36 1.77
CA LEU A 472 40.06 -3.38 0.32
C LEU A 472 38.89 -2.90 -0.55
N ALA A 473 37.76 -2.51 0.05
CA ALA A 473 36.60 -2.01 -0.71
C ALA A 473 36.78 -0.59 -1.25
N MET A 474 37.81 0.13 -0.79
CA MET A 474 38.12 1.51 -1.15
C MET A 474 39.63 1.66 -1.38
N GLU A 475 40.11 2.90 -1.39
CA GLU A 475 41.53 3.26 -1.41
C GLU A 475 42.28 2.53 -0.27
N PHE A 476 43.17 1.60 -0.61
CA PHE A 476 43.97 0.85 0.37
C PHE A 476 45.45 1.25 0.31
N ASP A 477 46.22 0.87 1.33
CA ASP A 477 47.65 1.16 1.39
C ASP A 477 48.41 0.37 0.33
N GLN A 478 48.98 1.07 -0.67
CA GLN A 478 49.75 0.44 -1.74
C GLN A 478 51.04 -0.24 -1.25
N ALA A 479 51.51 0.07 -0.03
CA ALA A 479 52.63 -0.66 0.58
C ALA A 479 52.25 -2.09 1.00
N HIS A 480 50.94 -2.38 1.14
CA HIS A 480 50.40 -3.65 1.58
C HIS A 480 49.48 -4.26 0.50
N VAL A 481 50.06 -4.67 -0.62
CA VAL A 481 49.34 -5.36 -1.69
C VAL A 481 48.91 -6.76 -1.21
N PRO A 482 47.61 -7.12 -1.32
CA PRO A 482 47.14 -8.45 -0.95
C PRO A 482 47.84 -9.55 -1.76
N ASP A 483 48.32 -10.58 -1.07
CA ASP A 483 49.04 -11.72 -1.66
C ASP A 483 48.11 -12.90 -2.03
N SER A 484 46.83 -12.77 -1.69
CA SER A 484 45.82 -13.82 -1.81
C SER A 484 44.40 -13.22 -1.82
N ASP A 485 43.42 -14.04 -2.19
CA ASP A 485 42.01 -13.63 -2.23
C ASP A 485 41.53 -13.15 -0.85
N ARG A 486 40.64 -12.16 -0.86
CA ARG A 486 39.92 -11.69 0.33
C ARG A 486 38.43 -11.81 0.11
N LEU A 487 37.72 -12.24 1.15
CA LEU A 487 36.27 -12.19 1.21
C LEU A 487 35.87 -11.00 2.07
N LEU A 488 35.25 -10.00 1.44
CA LEU A 488 34.79 -8.79 2.10
C LEU A 488 33.30 -8.92 2.41
N TYR A 489 32.95 -8.64 3.66
CA TYR A 489 31.58 -8.55 4.11
C TYR A 489 31.28 -7.16 4.62
N THR A 490 30.13 -6.64 4.23
CA THR A 490 29.57 -5.44 4.80
C THR A 490 28.16 -5.78 5.27
N ALA A 491 28.00 -6.04 6.57
CA ALA A 491 26.79 -6.66 7.12
C ALA A 491 26.17 -5.86 8.27
N SER A 492 24.85 -5.94 8.41
CA SER A 492 24.12 -5.42 9.56
C SER A 492 24.03 -6.51 10.65
N LEU A 493 24.68 -6.30 11.79
CA LEU A 493 24.68 -7.21 12.94
C LEU A 493 24.05 -6.56 14.19
N PRO A 494 22.71 -6.38 14.25
CA PRO A 494 22.06 -5.60 15.32
C PRO A 494 22.22 -6.21 16.72
N THR A 495 22.41 -7.53 16.82
CA THR A 495 22.61 -8.26 18.08
C THR A 495 24.07 -8.66 18.32
N GLY A 496 24.99 -8.22 17.45
CA GLY A 496 26.36 -8.74 17.40
C GLY A 496 26.44 -10.16 16.81
N PHE A 497 27.64 -10.74 16.87
CA PHE A 497 27.93 -12.11 16.42
C PHE A 497 28.49 -12.94 17.59
N ASP A 498 27.87 -14.09 17.85
CA ASP A 498 28.33 -15.07 18.85
C ASP A 498 28.71 -16.37 18.12
N PRO A 499 29.99 -16.77 18.11
CA PRO A 499 30.46 -17.96 17.38
C PRO A 499 29.94 -19.28 17.97
N THR A 500 29.29 -19.26 19.14
CA THR A 500 28.77 -20.48 19.81
C THR A 500 27.33 -20.81 19.44
N LEU A 501 26.61 -19.88 18.80
CA LEU A 501 25.19 -20.01 18.47
C LEU A 501 24.97 -20.38 16.99
N SER A 502 23.79 -20.95 16.68
CA SER A 502 23.34 -21.07 15.29
C SER A 502 23.18 -19.68 14.69
N THR A 503 23.58 -19.55 13.42
CA THR A 503 23.51 -18.29 12.67
C THR A 503 22.48 -18.41 11.56
N SER A 504 21.80 -17.31 11.26
CA SER A 504 20.92 -17.18 10.10
C SER A 504 21.12 -15.80 9.50
N GLY A 505 20.96 -15.67 8.19
CA GLY A 505 21.18 -14.39 7.52
C GLY A 505 20.53 -14.35 6.14
N MET A 506 20.52 -13.17 5.56
CA MET A 506 20.07 -12.94 4.18
C MET A 506 21.22 -12.30 3.42
N LEU A 507 21.55 -12.86 2.27
CA LEU A 507 22.51 -12.27 1.34
C LEU A 507 21.74 -11.35 0.40
N VAL A 508 22.01 -10.05 0.56
CA VAL A 508 21.39 -9.00 -0.27
C VAL A 508 22.00 -9.03 -1.66
N ASP A 509 23.30 -8.81 -1.76
CA ASP A 509 24.02 -8.73 -3.03
C ASP A 509 25.44 -9.31 -2.90
N ASP A 510 25.99 -9.81 -4.00
CA ASP A 510 27.34 -10.37 -4.10
C ASP A 510 28.02 -10.05 -5.45
N TRP A 511 29.34 -9.97 -5.43
CA TRP A 511 30.20 -9.93 -6.62
C TRP A 511 31.64 -10.28 -6.31
N THR A 512 32.39 -10.53 -7.38
CA THR A 512 33.83 -10.65 -7.37
C THR A 512 34.44 -9.44 -8.08
N GLU A 513 35.48 -8.89 -7.50
CA GLU A 513 36.29 -7.82 -8.07
C GLU A 513 37.76 -8.25 -8.10
N VAL A 514 38.49 -7.81 -9.12
CA VAL A 514 39.92 -8.13 -9.28
C VAL A 514 40.71 -6.85 -9.01
N VAL A 515 41.56 -6.89 -7.98
CA VAL A 515 42.51 -5.80 -7.72
C VAL A 515 43.53 -5.78 -8.87
N PRO A 516 43.61 -4.70 -9.66
CA PRO A 516 44.53 -4.62 -10.77
C PRO A 516 45.98 -4.61 -10.28
N THR A 517 46.90 -5.17 -11.07
CA THR A 517 48.33 -5.06 -10.77
C THR A 517 48.78 -3.60 -10.87
N SER A 518 49.71 -3.18 -10.02
CA SER A 518 50.24 -1.80 -9.99
C SER A 518 50.88 -1.39 -11.32
N GLU A 519 51.41 -2.37 -12.05
CA GLU A 519 51.96 -2.21 -13.39
C GLU A 519 51.43 -3.33 -14.29
N GLY A 520 51.09 -2.97 -15.52
CA GLY A 520 50.65 -3.92 -16.54
C GLY A 520 50.95 -3.37 -17.92
N THR A 521 51.40 -4.23 -18.84
CA THR A 521 51.58 -3.86 -20.25
C THR A 521 50.21 -3.72 -20.90
N ALA A 522 49.64 -2.52 -20.88
CA ALA A 522 48.40 -2.22 -21.58
C ALA A 522 48.62 -2.21 -23.09
N ALA A 523 47.98 -3.12 -23.81
CA ALA A 523 47.89 -3.05 -25.27
C ALA A 523 46.60 -2.30 -25.64
N LEU A 524 46.74 -1.07 -26.13
CA LEU A 524 45.61 -0.31 -26.64
C LEU A 524 45.27 -0.80 -28.07
N ALA A 525 44.41 -1.79 -28.18
CA ALA A 525 43.81 -2.15 -29.46
C ALA A 525 42.56 -1.29 -29.68
N PHE A 526 42.70 -0.13 -30.32
CA PHE A 526 41.53 0.58 -30.83
C PHE A 526 41.08 -0.14 -32.10
N HIS A 527 39.83 -0.61 -32.10
CA HIS A 527 39.16 -0.83 -33.37
C HIS A 527 39.04 0.58 -33.99
N PHE A 528 39.69 0.83 -35.12
CA PHE A 528 39.43 2.02 -35.94
C PHE A 528 38.25 1.70 -36.85
N PRO A 529 36.98 1.94 -36.44
CA PRO A 529 35.95 2.06 -37.44
C PRO A 529 36.30 3.30 -38.26
N SER A 530 36.71 3.10 -39.51
CA SER A 530 36.48 4.13 -40.53
C SER A 530 35.03 4.64 -40.36
N PRO A 531 34.78 5.95 -40.35
CA PRO A 531 33.59 6.50 -39.69
C PRO A 531 32.29 6.05 -40.37
N ARG A 532 31.39 5.39 -39.63
CA ARG A 532 29.96 5.27 -39.99
C ARG A 532 28.99 5.88 -38.96
N ALA A 533 29.49 6.59 -37.96
CA ALA A 533 28.68 7.41 -37.06
C ALA A 533 29.43 8.69 -36.69
N ARG A 534 29.61 9.59 -37.65
CA ARG A 534 29.59 11.03 -37.36
C ARG A 534 28.11 11.40 -37.15
N PRO A 535 27.75 12.42 -36.35
CA PRO A 535 26.44 13.04 -36.51
C PRO A 535 26.25 13.27 -38.01
N PRO A 536 25.21 12.71 -38.64
CA PRO A 536 25.04 12.90 -40.07
C PRO A 536 24.84 14.41 -40.24
N GLN A 537 25.82 15.09 -40.82
CA GLN A 537 25.82 16.53 -41.17
C GLN A 537 26.42 17.54 -40.18
N SER A 538 27.59 17.31 -39.59
CA SER A 538 28.42 18.41 -39.06
C SER A 538 29.41 18.89 -40.13
N TRP A 539 29.24 20.12 -40.64
CA TRP A 539 30.15 20.77 -41.58
C TRP A 539 30.89 21.92 -40.90
N LEU A 540 32.21 22.00 -41.08
CA LEU A 540 32.95 23.24 -40.81
C LEU A 540 32.79 24.14 -42.03
N LEU A 541 31.84 25.07 -41.95
CA LEU A 541 31.66 26.10 -42.97
C LEU A 541 32.67 27.22 -42.71
N VAL A 542 33.70 27.28 -43.54
CA VAL A 542 34.61 28.42 -43.60
C VAL A 542 34.09 29.36 -44.69
N VAL A 543 34.12 30.67 -44.46
CA VAL A 543 33.78 31.68 -45.47
C VAL A 543 35.01 32.56 -45.66
N PRO A 544 35.53 32.72 -46.89
CA PRO A 544 36.71 33.55 -47.12
C PRO A 544 36.37 35.01 -46.83
N ARG A 545 37.35 35.78 -46.34
CA ARG A 545 37.15 37.19 -45.97
C ARG A 545 36.96 38.12 -47.19
N GLY A 546 37.14 37.60 -48.42
CA GLY A 546 37.01 38.35 -49.67
C GLY A 546 36.92 37.46 -50.93
N HIS A 547 37.33 37.99 -52.09
CA HIS A 547 37.25 37.32 -53.39
C HIS A 547 38.42 36.35 -53.61
N GLY A 548 38.39 35.19 -52.95
CA GLY A 548 39.35 34.11 -53.17
C GLY A 548 39.63 33.32 -51.90
N TRP A 549 40.14 32.11 -52.08
CA TRP A 549 40.61 31.27 -50.97
C TRP A 549 42.13 31.31 -50.92
N SER A 550 42.70 31.61 -49.76
CA SER A 550 44.13 31.35 -49.50
C SER A 550 44.26 30.09 -48.66
N PHE A 551 45.35 29.35 -48.86
CA PHE A 551 45.61 28.14 -48.08
C PHE A 551 45.77 28.46 -46.59
N ASP A 552 46.48 29.55 -46.28
CA ASP A 552 46.76 29.98 -44.92
C ASP A 552 45.47 30.37 -44.17
N GLU A 553 44.51 31.04 -44.83
CA GLU A 553 43.22 31.38 -44.22
C GLU A 553 42.37 30.15 -43.90
N VAL A 554 42.42 29.12 -44.75
CA VAL A 554 41.72 27.86 -44.50
C VAL A 554 42.38 27.11 -43.34
N LEU A 555 43.72 27.12 -43.27
CA LEU A 555 44.47 26.50 -42.18
C LEU A 555 44.17 27.17 -40.85
N GLU A 556 44.24 28.50 -40.78
CA GLU A 556 43.90 29.28 -39.57
C GLU A 556 42.45 29.04 -39.13
N ALA A 557 41.50 28.95 -40.07
CA ALA A 557 40.10 28.67 -39.75
C ALA A 557 39.89 27.26 -39.15
N ILE A 558 40.67 26.28 -39.59
CA ILE A 558 40.66 24.92 -39.02
C ILE A 558 41.27 24.93 -37.62
N GLU A 559 42.43 25.59 -37.46
CA GLU A 559 43.10 25.72 -36.15
C GLU A 559 42.19 26.43 -35.14
N GLN A 560 41.58 27.55 -35.54
CA GLN A 560 40.62 28.28 -34.71
C GLN A 560 39.38 27.44 -34.37
N ALA A 561 38.83 26.69 -35.32
CA ALA A 561 37.70 25.80 -35.06
C ALA A 561 38.06 24.70 -34.06
N PHE A 562 39.29 24.19 -34.15
CA PHE A 562 39.81 23.20 -33.22
C PHE A 562 40.04 23.79 -31.82
N GLU A 563 40.61 24.99 -31.73
CA GLU A 563 40.75 25.71 -30.45
C GLU A 563 39.39 25.97 -29.79
N LEU A 564 38.41 26.45 -30.56
CA LEU A 564 37.05 26.67 -30.05
C LEU A 564 36.37 25.36 -29.61
N ALA A 565 36.63 24.24 -30.30
CA ALA A 565 36.15 22.93 -29.88
C ALA A 565 36.77 22.50 -28.54
N ARG A 566 38.07 22.77 -28.32
CA ARG A 566 38.75 22.52 -27.05
C ARG A 566 38.21 23.41 -25.93
N ILE A 567 37.95 24.69 -26.20
CA ILE A 567 37.34 25.61 -25.21
C ILE A 567 35.94 25.12 -24.80
N ARG A 568 35.15 24.58 -25.73
CA ARG A 568 33.82 24.00 -25.41
C ARG A 568 33.89 22.71 -24.57
N ALA A 569 35.04 22.05 -24.53
CA ALA A 569 35.27 20.86 -23.70
C ALA A 569 35.75 21.22 -22.28
N VAL A 570 35.87 22.51 -21.95
CA VAL A 570 36.23 22.95 -20.60
C VAL A 570 35.03 22.76 -19.67
N GLU A 571 35.13 21.78 -18.78
CA GLU A 571 34.15 21.50 -17.72
C GLU A 571 34.28 22.40 -16.48
N PRO A 572 33.21 22.54 -15.66
CA PRO A 572 33.22 23.32 -14.43
C PRO A 572 34.39 23.06 -13.47
N ALA A 573 34.74 21.79 -13.28
CA ALA A 573 35.83 21.38 -12.39
C ALA A 573 37.20 21.95 -12.82
N HIS A 574 37.38 22.24 -14.12
CA HIS A 574 38.63 22.81 -14.64
C HIS A 574 38.80 24.30 -14.33
N ILE A 575 37.73 25.02 -13.99
CA ILE A 575 37.76 26.47 -13.73
C ILE A 575 37.48 26.83 -12.27
N GLU A 576 36.95 25.90 -11.47
CA GLU A 576 36.57 26.08 -10.06
C GLU A 576 37.70 26.61 -9.17
N SER A 577 38.92 26.09 -9.37
CA SER A 577 40.11 26.47 -8.60
C SER A 577 40.78 27.77 -9.08
N SER A 578 40.28 28.35 -10.18
CA SER A 578 40.79 29.61 -10.73
C SER A 578 40.00 30.82 -10.22
N PRO A 579 40.51 32.05 -10.36
CA PRO A 579 39.74 33.27 -10.08
C PRO A 579 38.42 33.38 -10.86
N PHE A 580 38.27 32.61 -11.96
CA PHE A 580 37.04 32.54 -12.75
C PHE A 580 35.98 31.60 -12.16
N GLY A 581 36.32 30.81 -11.14
CA GLY A 581 35.36 29.96 -10.41
C GLY A 581 34.21 30.77 -9.80
N ALA A 582 34.41 32.05 -9.48
CA ALA A 582 33.36 32.95 -9.04
C ALA A 582 32.23 33.15 -10.07
N PHE A 583 32.49 32.91 -11.36
CA PHE A 583 31.52 33.02 -12.45
C PHE A 583 30.87 31.67 -12.84
N LEU A 584 31.27 30.55 -12.22
CA LEU A 584 30.69 29.23 -12.47
C LEU A 584 29.16 29.20 -12.40
N PRO A 585 28.49 29.83 -11.41
CA PRO A 585 27.04 29.83 -11.33
C PRO A 585 26.35 30.36 -12.60
N ALA A 586 26.99 31.27 -13.35
CA ALA A 586 26.50 31.80 -14.61
C ALA A 586 26.64 30.83 -15.80
N THR A 587 27.51 29.82 -15.69
CA THR A 587 27.73 28.80 -16.75
C THR A 587 26.84 27.56 -16.62
N VAL A 588 26.40 27.23 -15.39
CA VAL A 588 25.52 26.08 -15.10
C VAL A 588 24.05 26.44 -14.93
N SER A 589 23.73 27.72 -14.71
CA SER A 589 22.34 28.17 -14.58
C SER A 589 21.74 28.55 -15.93
N ALA A 590 20.59 27.97 -16.26
CA ALA A 590 19.81 28.41 -17.42
C ALA A 590 19.35 29.86 -17.20
N SER A 591 19.59 30.74 -18.18
CA SER A 591 19.04 32.10 -18.22
C SER A 591 18.01 32.17 -19.34
N THR A 592 16.73 32.05 -18.99
CA THR A 592 15.62 32.11 -19.95
C THR A 592 14.96 33.48 -19.91
N LEU A 593 14.72 34.10 -21.08
CA LEU A 593 14.04 35.40 -21.16
C LEU A 593 12.62 35.37 -20.54
N PRO A 594 11.81 34.32 -20.78
CA PRO A 594 10.59 34.09 -20.01
C PRO A 594 10.91 33.19 -18.80
N GLY A 595 10.48 33.61 -17.60
CA GLY A 595 10.65 32.87 -16.35
C GLY A 595 9.68 31.70 -16.21
N ILE A 596 9.74 30.75 -17.16
CA ILE A 596 8.88 29.56 -17.20
C ILE A 596 9.40 28.39 -16.35
N THR A 597 10.60 28.53 -15.79
CA THR A 597 11.19 27.58 -14.82
C THR A 597 12.11 28.35 -13.85
N ILE A 598 12.62 27.68 -12.81
CA ILE A 598 13.60 28.25 -11.88
C ILE A 598 14.87 28.59 -12.67
N SER A 599 15.14 29.89 -12.85
CA SER A 599 16.27 30.42 -13.62
C SER A 599 16.89 31.64 -12.96
N MET A 600 18.15 31.93 -13.27
CA MET A 600 18.83 33.12 -12.78
C MET A 600 18.51 34.33 -13.67
N ASN A 601 18.26 35.49 -13.07
CA ASN A 601 17.79 36.70 -13.77
C ASN A 601 18.91 37.52 -14.46
N LEU A 602 19.97 36.85 -14.93
CA LEU A 602 21.20 37.50 -15.41
C LEU A 602 20.97 38.31 -16.70
N THR A 603 20.10 37.83 -17.61
CA THR A 603 19.78 38.54 -18.87
C THR A 603 19.12 39.90 -18.64
N ARG A 604 18.40 40.06 -17.52
CA ARG A 604 17.67 41.28 -17.16
C ARG A 604 18.55 42.25 -16.38
N VAL A 605 19.41 41.73 -15.50
CA VAL A 605 20.39 42.52 -14.74
C VAL A 605 21.44 43.13 -15.66
N ASN A 606 21.87 42.40 -16.69
CA ASN A 606 22.89 42.87 -17.65
C ASN A 606 22.32 43.56 -18.89
N ASN A 607 21.03 43.91 -18.92
CA ASN A 607 20.35 44.65 -20.00
C ASN A 607 20.43 44.06 -21.42
N PHE A 608 20.80 42.78 -21.56
CA PHE A 608 21.03 42.12 -22.86
C PHE A 608 19.78 42.07 -23.77
N ALA A 609 18.58 42.12 -23.18
CA ALA A 609 17.31 42.12 -23.91
C ALA A 609 17.04 43.42 -24.70
N ALA A 610 17.76 44.51 -24.40
CA ALA A 610 17.65 45.76 -25.15
C ALA A 610 18.42 45.72 -26.48
N GLU A 611 19.51 44.96 -26.56
CA GLU A 611 20.34 44.84 -27.76
C GLU A 611 19.73 43.91 -28.81
N LEU A 612 19.08 42.81 -28.37
CA LEU A 612 18.42 41.85 -29.28
C LEU A 612 17.16 42.39 -30.00
N ARG A 613 16.62 43.54 -29.59
CA ARG A 613 15.51 44.20 -30.28
C ARG A 613 15.95 45.09 -31.45
N HIS A 614 17.26 45.28 -31.66
CA HIS A 614 17.77 46.13 -32.72
C HIS A 614 18.04 45.41 -34.05
N ASP A 615 18.04 44.06 -34.07
CA ASP A 615 18.30 43.24 -35.26
C ASP A 615 17.12 42.31 -35.63
N ALA A 616 15.88 42.72 -35.34
CA ALA A 616 14.66 42.03 -35.80
C ALA A 616 13.99 42.75 -36.98
#